data_AF-A0A9X4E649-F1
#
_entry.id   AF-A0A9X4E649-F1
#
_cell.length_a   1.000
_cell.length_b   1.000
_cell.length_c   1.000
_cell.angle_alpha   90.00
_cell.angle_beta   90.00
_cell.angle_gamma   90.00
#
_symmetry.space_group_name_H-M   'P 1'
#
loop_
_entity.id
_entity.type
_entity.pdbx_description
1 polymer ?
#
loop_
_entity_poly.entity_id
_entity_poly.type
_entity_poly.pdbx_seq_one_letter_code
_entity_poly.pdbx_strand_id
1 'polypeptide(L)'
;MSDQSTSFDLTGFNEFGVRAVLDGLGVIRGQVSRFDYDPASRRLAVDLTGEGVAAEVGRFLDGMRNVHRFTARKVIGGHAGTVRLDHSIDPELAASPDLHVMGPGLCSLRGGLLALFRYFEAEMRALADVFGAEDSHHPVMLPGALLAEMGYFGHFPHHVTCCCHFPDSLPVLEAVAAGADRPWPELAADYQARLTAPSHVLTPGVCLPCYPQQRGLRLAPGAVRTLTMQNHVFRYEAGNFRPLARGWDFTVRDIVFFGATADLEGLRRQVMDRTLAMCAALDLDVTLELANDPFFLDASRDKAVYQRLGDVKYELLASLPGRDGGLAISSFNLHRDYYTRLYDIGLEGGGGAESACMGFGLDRWLYAFVAQKGLDPQGWPRSVTTAIDAVTARQSRF
;
A
#
# COMPACT_ATOMS: atom_id res chain seq x y z
N MET A 1 -19.35 24.53 19.29
CA MET A 1 -18.91 24.77 17.90
C MET A 1 -20.04 24.29 17.02
N SER A 2 -20.61 25.12 16.14
CA SER A 2 -21.69 24.66 15.26
C SER A 2 -21.11 23.85 14.11
N ASP A 3 -21.55 22.60 13.96
CA ASP A 3 -21.25 21.82 12.76
C ASP A 3 -21.88 22.52 11.56
N GLN A 4 -21.05 22.93 10.59
CA GLN A 4 -21.53 23.50 9.35
C GLN A 4 -21.53 22.40 8.28
N SER A 5 -22.72 21.96 7.86
CA SER A 5 -22.86 21.01 6.77
C SER A 5 -22.78 21.74 5.44
N THR A 6 -21.84 21.35 4.58
CA THR A 6 -21.61 21.93 3.25
C THR A 6 -21.75 20.85 2.18
N SER A 7 -22.41 21.17 1.07
CA SER A 7 -22.60 20.23 -0.05
C SER A 7 -21.74 20.60 -1.25
N PHE A 8 -20.94 19.66 -1.71
CA PHE A 8 -20.10 19.78 -2.90
C PHE A 8 -20.65 18.94 -4.07
N ASP A 9 -20.49 19.45 -5.28
CA ASP A 9 -20.92 18.79 -6.51
C ASP A 9 -19.77 17.97 -7.11
N LEU A 10 -19.95 16.66 -7.30
CA LEU A 10 -18.96 15.79 -7.92
C LEU A 10 -19.32 15.39 -9.37
N THR A 11 -20.22 16.10 -10.05
CA THR A 11 -20.73 15.81 -11.42
C THR A 11 -19.63 15.75 -12.50
N GLY A 12 -18.40 16.20 -12.22
CA GLY A 12 -17.25 16.07 -13.13
C GLY A 12 -16.30 14.89 -12.87
N PHE A 13 -16.46 14.17 -11.76
CA PHE A 13 -15.61 13.03 -11.41
C PHE A 13 -16.16 11.73 -12.02
N ASN A 14 -15.27 10.81 -12.41
CA ASN A 14 -15.64 9.41 -12.60
C ASN A 14 -15.62 8.67 -11.25
N GLU A 15 -16.05 7.40 -11.22
CA GLU A 15 -16.10 6.61 -9.97
C GLU A 15 -14.75 6.57 -9.23
N PHE A 16 -13.65 6.47 -9.98
CA PHE A 16 -12.29 6.51 -9.40
C PHE A 16 -11.98 7.87 -8.75
N GLY A 17 -12.30 8.97 -9.44
CA GLY A 17 -12.12 10.31 -8.92
C GLY A 17 -12.99 10.59 -7.69
N VAL A 18 -14.23 10.09 -7.68
CA VAL A 18 -15.08 10.11 -6.49
C VAL A 18 -14.41 9.32 -5.36
N ARG A 19 -13.94 8.10 -5.63
CA ARG A 19 -13.29 7.27 -4.61
C ARG A 19 -12.05 7.95 -4.02
N ALA A 20 -11.20 8.52 -4.86
CA ALA A 20 -10.01 9.23 -4.43
C ALA A 20 -10.35 10.48 -3.60
N VAL A 21 -11.43 11.19 -3.93
CA VAL A 21 -11.96 12.29 -3.11
C VAL A 21 -12.39 11.77 -1.74
N LEU A 22 -13.17 10.69 -1.67
CA LEU A 22 -13.65 10.13 -0.40
C LEU A 22 -12.50 9.63 0.46
N ASP A 23 -11.51 8.96 -0.14
CA ASP A 23 -10.32 8.49 0.57
C ASP A 23 -9.49 9.68 1.09
N GLY A 24 -9.32 10.75 0.30
CA GLY A 24 -8.64 11.97 0.73
C GLY A 24 -9.37 12.76 1.81
N LEU A 25 -10.70 12.83 1.78
CA LEU A 25 -11.50 13.39 2.89
C LEU A 25 -11.35 12.55 4.17
N GLY A 26 -11.24 11.23 4.02
CA GLY A 26 -10.92 10.33 5.12
C GLY A 26 -9.58 10.62 5.80
N VAL A 27 -8.65 11.30 5.12
CA VAL A 27 -7.34 11.69 5.66
C VAL A 27 -7.40 12.97 6.51
N ILE A 28 -8.30 13.91 6.19
CA ILE A 28 -8.43 15.20 6.88
C ILE A 28 -9.50 15.19 8.01
N ARG A 29 -9.68 14.07 8.70
CA ARG A 29 -10.69 13.87 9.77
C ARG A 29 -10.62 14.86 10.94
N GLY A 30 -9.52 15.62 11.10
CA GLY A 30 -9.44 16.71 12.07
C GLY A 30 -10.30 17.94 11.71
N GLN A 31 -10.74 18.03 10.47
CA GLN A 31 -11.52 19.14 9.90
C GLN A 31 -12.89 18.67 9.34
N VAL A 32 -13.00 17.39 9.01
CA VAL A 32 -14.22 16.73 8.50
C VAL A 32 -14.68 15.70 9.51
N SER A 33 -15.79 15.96 10.20
CA SER A 33 -16.36 15.05 11.21
C SER A 33 -17.17 13.92 10.56
N ARG A 34 -17.84 14.21 9.44
CA ARG A 34 -18.62 13.25 8.66
C ARG A 34 -18.66 13.68 7.19
N PHE A 35 -18.76 12.71 6.30
CA PHE A 35 -19.15 12.95 4.92
C PHE A 35 -20.07 11.83 4.41
N ASP A 36 -20.94 12.17 3.47
CA ASP A 36 -21.87 11.24 2.84
C ASP A 36 -22.00 11.58 1.36
N TYR A 37 -21.80 10.58 0.50
CA TYR A 37 -21.87 10.74 -0.94
C TYR A 37 -23.11 10.05 -1.47
N ASP A 38 -23.97 10.80 -2.16
CA ASP A 38 -25.12 10.28 -2.87
C ASP A 38 -24.76 10.01 -4.34
N PRO A 39 -24.68 8.74 -4.78
CA PRO A 39 -24.35 8.41 -6.15
C PRO A 39 -25.40 8.88 -7.17
N ALA A 40 -26.67 8.98 -6.76
CA ALA A 40 -27.77 9.35 -7.66
C ALA A 40 -27.73 10.85 -7.98
N SER A 41 -27.51 11.69 -6.97
CA SER A 41 -27.40 13.15 -7.16
C SER A 41 -25.98 13.64 -7.42
N ARG A 42 -24.97 12.77 -7.32
CA ARG A 42 -23.52 13.10 -7.40
C ARG A 42 -23.10 14.16 -6.37
N ARG A 43 -23.84 14.32 -5.28
CA ARG A 43 -23.54 15.31 -4.24
C ARG A 43 -22.85 14.68 -3.05
N LEU A 44 -21.86 15.40 -2.53
CA LEU A 44 -21.10 15.04 -1.34
C LEU A 44 -21.46 16.03 -0.23
N ALA A 45 -22.17 15.57 0.80
CA ALA A 45 -22.38 16.31 2.02
C ALA A 45 -21.16 16.12 2.94
N VAL A 46 -20.64 17.21 3.51
CA VAL A 46 -19.48 17.20 4.41
C VAL A 46 -19.80 18.06 5.62
N ASP A 47 -19.71 17.47 6.80
CA ASP A 47 -19.86 18.15 8.08
C ASP A 47 -18.47 18.61 8.54
N LEU A 48 -18.34 19.92 8.76
CA LEU A 48 -17.04 20.57 8.99
C LEU A 48 -16.93 21.14 10.39
N THR A 49 -15.73 21.01 10.98
CA THR A 49 -15.41 21.52 12.31
C THR A 49 -14.48 22.73 12.21
N GLY A 50 -15.04 23.95 12.19
CA GLY A 50 -14.29 25.21 12.24
C GLY A 50 -14.58 26.17 11.08
N GLU A 51 -14.37 27.47 11.30
CA GLU A 51 -14.51 28.49 10.25
C GLU A 51 -13.38 28.37 9.21
N GLY A 52 -13.71 28.51 7.91
CA GLY A 52 -12.73 28.48 6.81
C GLY A 52 -12.45 27.09 6.20
N VAL A 53 -12.83 26.01 6.87
CA VAL A 53 -12.62 24.62 6.43
C VAL A 53 -13.32 24.33 5.09
N ALA A 54 -14.50 24.92 4.85
CA ALA A 54 -15.25 24.72 3.60
C ALA A 54 -14.44 25.17 2.36
N ALA A 55 -13.65 26.23 2.51
CA ALA A 55 -12.79 26.72 1.43
C ALA A 55 -11.57 25.81 1.21
N GLU A 56 -11.05 25.19 2.27
CA GLU A 56 -9.97 24.18 2.19
C GLU A 56 -10.43 22.91 1.48
N VAL A 57 -11.60 22.38 1.86
CA VAL A 57 -12.23 21.24 1.17
C VAL A 57 -12.52 21.59 -0.29
N GLY A 58 -13.02 22.81 -0.56
CA GLY A 58 -13.21 23.28 -1.93
C GLY A 58 -11.91 23.28 -2.76
N ARG A 59 -10.81 23.82 -2.22
CA ARG A 59 -9.49 23.79 -2.88
C ARG A 59 -8.98 22.37 -3.11
N PHE A 60 -9.16 21.48 -2.13
CA PHE A 60 -8.83 20.06 -2.27
C PHE A 60 -9.60 19.42 -3.44
N LEU A 61 -10.91 19.62 -3.48
CA LEU A 61 -11.75 19.09 -4.56
C LEU A 61 -11.38 19.65 -5.93
N ASP A 62 -11.06 20.94 -6.04
CA ASP A 62 -10.62 21.53 -7.30
C ASP A 62 -9.26 21.00 -7.77
N GLY A 63 -8.32 20.78 -6.83
CA GLY A 63 -7.08 20.06 -7.11
C GLY A 63 -7.35 18.65 -7.64
N MET A 64 -8.22 17.90 -6.96
CA MET A 64 -8.62 16.54 -7.38
C MET A 64 -9.30 16.53 -8.74
N ARG A 65 -10.12 17.53 -9.08
CA ARG A 65 -10.72 17.65 -10.42
C ARG A 65 -9.66 17.78 -11.50
N ASN A 66 -8.60 18.56 -11.25
CA ASN A 66 -7.51 18.72 -12.21
C ASN A 66 -6.70 17.42 -12.40
N VAL A 67 -6.52 16.64 -11.34
CA VAL A 67 -5.81 15.35 -11.35
C VAL A 67 -6.63 14.26 -12.04
N HIS A 68 -7.89 14.09 -11.65
CA HIS A 68 -8.70 12.91 -11.99
C HIS A 68 -9.54 13.08 -13.26
N ARG A 69 -9.68 14.30 -13.81
CA ARG A 69 -10.40 14.56 -15.08
C ARG A 69 -9.78 13.86 -16.30
N PHE A 70 -8.53 13.40 -16.21
CA PHE A 70 -7.79 12.83 -17.35
C PHE A 70 -7.63 11.31 -17.33
N THR A 71 -8.07 10.62 -16.27
CA THR A 71 -7.85 9.17 -16.17
C THR A 71 -9.16 8.43 -16.29
N ALA A 72 -9.49 7.98 -17.51
CA ALA A 72 -10.59 7.03 -17.69
C ALA A 72 -10.19 5.67 -17.09
N ARG A 73 -11.14 5.00 -16.43
CA ARG A 73 -10.97 3.61 -15.99
C ARG A 73 -10.61 2.77 -17.22
N LYS A 74 -9.39 2.23 -17.24
CA LYS A 74 -8.88 1.42 -18.35
C LYS A 74 -8.51 0.05 -17.79
N VAL A 75 -9.43 -0.89 -17.95
CA VAL A 75 -9.19 -2.31 -17.68
C VAL A 75 -8.38 -2.87 -18.85
N ILE A 76 -7.22 -3.44 -18.57
CA ILE A 76 -6.32 -3.99 -19.59
C ILE A 76 -6.23 -5.52 -19.57
N GLY A 77 -6.81 -6.15 -18.55
CA GLY A 77 -6.85 -7.59 -18.38
C GLY A 77 -7.60 -7.98 -17.12
N GLY A 78 -7.69 -9.29 -16.87
CA GLY A 78 -8.36 -9.84 -15.72
C GLY A 78 -8.61 -11.33 -15.88
N HIS A 79 -9.16 -11.93 -14.85
CA HIS A 79 -9.62 -13.31 -14.86
C HIS A 79 -10.97 -13.36 -14.13
N ALA A 80 -11.99 -13.91 -14.79
CA ALA A 80 -13.29 -14.14 -14.18
C ALA A 80 -13.25 -15.49 -13.44
N GLY A 81 -12.98 -15.44 -12.14
CA GLY A 81 -12.93 -16.61 -11.27
C GLY A 81 -14.31 -17.06 -10.80
N THR A 82 -14.40 -18.31 -10.33
CA THR A 82 -15.61 -18.80 -9.68
C THR A 82 -15.64 -18.32 -8.23
N VAL A 83 -16.36 -17.24 -7.98
CA VAL A 83 -16.58 -16.68 -6.63
C VAL A 83 -17.53 -17.60 -5.85
N ARG A 84 -17.15 -18.01 -4.63
CA ARG A 84 -17.94 -18.95 -3.82
C ARG A 84 -18.77 -18.30 -2.73
N LEU A 85 -18.38 -17.13 -2.25
CA LEU A 85 -19.12 -16.40 -1.22
C LEU A 85 -20.03 -15.35 -1.87
N ASP A 86 -21.19 -15.13 -1.26
CA ASP A 86 -22.15 -14.08 -1.60
C ASP A 86 -22.19 -12.95 -0.55
N HIS A 87 -21.37 -13.05 0.49
CA HIS A 87 -21.25 -12.13 1.61
C HIS A 87 -19.79 -11.80 1.91
N SER A 88 -19.58 -10.76 2.72
CA SER A 88 -18.25 -10.36 3.19
C SER A 88 -17.71 -11.36 4.21
N ILE A 89 -16.46 -11.81 4.05
CA ILE A 89 -15.75 -12.77 4.94
C ILE A 89 -15.36 -12.22 6.33
N ASP A 90 -15.57 -10.92 6.57
CA ASP A 90 -15.15 -10.26 7.81
C ASP A 90 -15.71 -10.90 9.10
N PRO A 91 -16.99 -11.32 9.19
CA PRO A 91 -17.51 -12.01 10.38
C PRO A 91 -16.77 -13.31 10.70
N GLU A 92 -16.46 -14.12 9.67
CA GLU A 92 -15.73 -15.37 9.80
C GLU A 92 -14.28 -15.12 10.23
N LEU A 93 -13.63 -14.11 9.65
CA LEU A 93 -12.29 -13.71 10.06
C LEU A 93 -12.25 -13.17 11.49
N ALA A 94 -13.27 -12.41 11.90
CA ALA A 94 -13.39 -11.90 13.27
C ALA A 94 -13.62 -13.03 14.30
N ALA A 95 -14.31 -14.10 13.91
CA ALA A 95 -14.53 -15.28 14.73
C ALA A 95 -13.35 -16.29 14.66
N SER A 96 -12.46 -16.15 13.68
CA SER A 96 -11.37 -17.09 13.46
C SER A 96 -10.33 -17.01 14.59
N PRO A 97 -9.94 -18.14 15.19
CA PRO A 97 -8.86 -18.16 16.16
C PRO A 97 -7.50 -17.85 15.50
N ASP A 98 -7.39 -17.96 14.17
CA ASP A 98 -6.13 -17.81 13.43
C ASP A 98 -5.76 -16.36 13.11
N LEU A 99 -6.69 -15.43 13.31
CA LEU A 99 -6.48 -13.99 13.18
C LEU A 99 -6.60 -13.32 14.55
N HIS A 100 -5.52 -12.68 15.00
CA HIS A 100 -5.54 -11.86 16.19
C HIS A 100 -5.35 -10.39 15.81
N VAL A 101 -6.36 -9.56 16.08
CA VAL A 101 -6.27 -8.10 15.92
C VAL A 101 -5.75 -7.51 17.22
N MET A 102 -4.49 -7.05 17.21
CA MET A 102 -3.83 -6.47 18.39
C MET A 102 -4.27 -5.03 18.67
N GLY A 103 -4.71 -4.34 17.62
CA GLY A 103 -5.13 -2.96 17.65
C GLY A 103 -5.48 -2.46 16.24
N PRO A 104 -5.88 -1.19 16.09
CA PRO A 104 -6.20 -0.62 14.79
C PRO A 104 -5.04 -0.77 13.80
N GLY A 105 -5.28 -1.50 12.72
CA GLY A 105 -4.29 -1.73 11.66
C GLY A 105 -3.18 -2.73 12.00
N LEU A 106 -3.27 -3.46 13.11
CA LEU A 106 -2.26 -4.41 13.56
C LEU A 106 -2.86 -5.82 13.67
N CYS A 107 -2.41 -6.72 12.81
CA CYS A 107 -2.87 -8.11 12.76
C CYS A 107 -1.72 -9.08 13.00
N SER A 108 -2.01 -10.17 13.71
CA SER A 108 -1.14 -11.34 13.87
C SER A 108 -1.84 -12.58 13.34
N LEU A 109 -1.07 -13.46 12.71
CA LEU A 109 -1.56 -14.68 12.08
C LEU A 109 -1.00 -15.91 12.78
N ARG A 110 -1.82 -16.96 12.90
CA ARG A 110 -1.40 -18.32 13.26
C ARG A 110 -2.17 -19.35 12.44
N GLY A 111 -1.93 -20.64 12.71
CA GLY A 111 -2.69 -21.74 12.15
C GLY A 111 -2.76 -21.73 10.62
N GLY A 112 -3.96 -21.99 10.07
CA GLY A 112 -4.23 -22.07 8.65
C GLY A 112 -4.03 -20.74 7.91
N LEU A 113 -4.38 -19.61 8.53
CA LEU A 113 -4.15 -18.30 7.91
C LEU A 113 -2.65 -17.98 7.78
N LEU A 114 -1.84 -18.34 8.77
CA LEU A 114 -0.38 -18.21 8.67
C LEU A 114 0.18 -19.15 7.59
N ALA A 115 -0.30 -20.38 7.50
CA ALA A 115 0.14 -21.30 6.46
C ALA A 115 -0.19 -20.77 5.04
N LEU A 116 -1.38 -20.21 4.85
CA LEU A 116 -1.79 -19.57 3.61
C LEU A 116 -0.99 -18.29 3.31
N PHE A 117 -0.66 -17.48 4.33
CA PHE A 117 0.25 -16.35 4.18
C PHE A 117 1.63 -16.82 3.67
N ARG A 118 2.18 -17.89 4.25
CA ARG A 118 3.47 -18.47 3.82
C ARG A 118 3.43 -19.07 2.42
N TYR A 119 2.27 -19.59 1.98
CA TYR A 119 2.06 -19.98 0.60
C TYR A 119 2.24 -18.79 -0.35
N PHE A 120 1.56 -17.67 -0.10
CA PHE A 120 1.70 -16.48 -0.95
C PHE A 120 3.10 -15.88 -0.89
N GLU A 121 3.75 -15.87 0.28
CA GLU A 121 5.16 -15.50 0.39
C GLU A 121 6.05 -16.31 -0.55
N ALA A 122 5.87 -17.64 -0.59
CA ALA A 122 6.63 -18.54 -1.45
C ALA A 122 6.32 -18.33 -2.94
N GLU A 123 5.05 -18.16 -3.32
CA GLU A 123 4.66 -17.91 -4.71
C GLU A 123 5.22 -16.59 -5.25
N MET A 124 5.16 -15.51 -4.46
CA MET A 124 5.73 -14.21 -4.86
C MET A 124 7.26 -14.26 -4.93
N ARG A 125 7.90 -15.07 -4.07
CA ARG A 125 9.34 -15.32 -4.17
C ARG A 125 9.69 -16.10 -5.45
N ALA A 126 8.97 -17.17 -5.74
CA ALA A 126 9.17 -17.97 -6.95
C ALA A 126 8.97 -17.12 -8.22
N LEU A 127 7.99 -16.21 -8.22
CA LEU A 127 7.81 -15.24 -9.30
C LEU A 127 9.02 -14.34 -9.48
N ALA A 128 9.64 -13.86 -8.39
CA ALA A 128 10.86 -13.06 -8.46
C ALA A 128 12.06 -13.84 -9.01
N ASP A 129 12.20 -15.11 -8.60
CA ASP A 129 13.29 -15.99 -9.04
C ASP A 129 13.28 -16.23 -10.56
N VAL A 130 12.09 -16.25 -11.20
CA VAL A 130 11.96 -16.32 -12.67
C VAL A 130 12.68 -15.18 -13.38
N PHE A 131 12.80 -14.00 -12.75
CA PHE A 131 13.48 -12.84 -13.30
C PHE A 131 14.95 -12.73 -12.83
N GLY A 132 15.48 -13.77 -12.19
CA GLY A 132 16.85 -13.78 -11.66
C GLY A 132 17.06 -12.69 -10.60
N ALA A 133 16.01 -12.35 -9.84
CA ALA A 133 16.06 -11.28 -8.87
C ALA A 133 17.02 -11.61 -7.71
N GLU A 134 17.99 -10.72 -7.45
CA GLU A 134 18.83 -10.82 -6.26
C GLU A 134 18.01 -10.46 -5.01
N ASP A 135 17.93 -11.38 -4.05
CA ASP A 135 17.17 -11.17 -2.82
C ASP A 135 17.92 -10.29 -1.83
N SER A 136 17.22 -9.34 -1.22
CA SER A 136 17.77 -8.38 -0.28
C SER A 136 16.84 -8.22 0.92
N HIS A 137 17.46 -8.02 2.08
CA HIS A 137 16.76 -7.78 3.34
C HIS A 137 17.10 -6.40 3.87
N HIS A 138 16.10 -5.68 4.38
CA HIS A 138 16.23 -4.31 4.83
C HIS A 138 15.63 -4.14 6.23
N PRO A 139 16.15 -3.20 7.04
CA PRO A 139 15.46 -2.80 8.26
C PRO A 139 14.11 -2.14 7.93
N VAL A 140 13.15 -2.23 8.85
CA VAL A 140 11.86 -1.53 8.73
C VAL A 140 11.98 -0.03 9.00
N MET A 141 13.05 0.42 9.65
CA MET A 141 13.32 1.82 9.92
C MET A 141 14.19 2.44 8.83
N LEU A 142 13.84 3.65 8.42
CA LEU A 142 14.63 4.51 7.55
C LEU A 142 15.04 5.79 8.29
N PRO A 143 16.22 6.35 8.01
CA PRO A 143 16.53 7.72 8.40
C PRO A 143 15.50 8.68 7.81
N GLY A 144 14.94 9.59 8.62
CA GLY A 144 13.95 10.57 8.14
C GLY A 144 14.52 11.46 7.03
N ALA A 145 15.81 11.78 7.09
CA ALA A 145 16.53 12.51 6.05
C ALA A 145 16.52 11.78 4.69
N LEU A 146 16.65 10.45 4.69
CA LEU A 146 16.61 9.65 3.47
C LEU A 146 15.21 9.64 2.85
N LEU A 147 14.18 9.52 3.68
CA LEU A 147 12.78 9.62 3.21
C LEU A 147 12.47 11.02 2.63
N ALA A 148 13.06 12.07 3.23
CA ALA A 148 12.97 13.44 2.73
C ALA A 148 13.72 13.65 1.41
N GLU A 149 14.93 13.09 1.25
CA GLU A 149 15.69 13.11 -0.01
C GLU A 149 14.88 12.49 -1.17
N MET A 150 14.15 11.41 -0.90
CA MET A 150 13.24 10.77 -1.86
C MET A 150 11.96 11.57 -2.14
N GLY A 151 11.73 12.70 -1.48
CA GLY A 151 10.57 13.56 -1.68
C GLY A 151 9.25 12.97 -1.17
N TYR A 152 9.29 11.89 -0.38
CA TYR A 152 8.08 11.14 0.00
C TYR A 152 7.09 11.98 0.81
N PHE A 153 7.58 12.86 1.69
CA PHE A 153 6.73 13.79 2.46
C PHE A 153 5.92 14.74 1.58
N GLY A 154 6.42 15.09 0.40
CA GLY A 154 5.69 15.93 -0.56
C GLY A 154 4.60 15.17 -1.32
N HIS A 155 4.63 13.83 -1.31
CA HIS A 155 3.68 12.99 -2.06
C HIS A 155 2.64 12.35 -1.14
N PHE A 156 3.09 11.76 -0.02
CA PHE A 156 2.27 10.94 0.88
C PHE A 156 2.55 11.21 2.37
N PRO A 157 2.43 12.47 2.84
CA PRO A 157 2.76 12.82 4.23
C PRO A 157 1.87 12.08 5.24
N HIS A 158 0.61 11.84 4.89
CA HIS A 158 -0.39 11.17 5.71
C HIS A 158 -0.05 9.72 6.05
N HIS A 159 0.74 9.03 5.23
CA HIS A 159 1.14 7.65 5.50
C HIS A 159 2.25 7.53 6.56
N VAL A 160 3.03 8.59 6.79
CA VAL A 160 4.32 8.47 7.49
C VAL A 160 4.12 8.20 8.98
N THR A 161 4.87 7.23 9.50
CA THR A 161 4.96 6.93 10.94
C THR A 161 6.35 7.30 11.45
N CYS A 162 6.43 8.31 12.29
CA CYS A 162 7.69 8.80 12.87
C CYS A 162 8.07 8.00 14.13
N CYS A 163 9.35 7.65 14.27
CA CYS A 163 9.88 6.94 15.42
C CYS A 163 10.57 7.92 16.37
N CYS A 164 10.24 7.84 17.66
CA CYS A 164 10.85 8.63 18.73
C CYS A 164 11.24 7.72 19.90
N HIS A 165 12.17 8.18 20.75
CA HIS A 165 12.65 7.45 21.91
C HIS A 165 12.90 8.42 23.08
N PHE A 166 13.09 7.91 24.29
CA PHE A 166 13.52 8.73 25.42
C PHE A 166 14.99 9.15 25.24
N PRO A 167 15.39 10.36 25.68
CA PRO A 167 16.77 10.80 25.62
C PRO A 167 17.68 9.93 26.50
N ASP A 168 18.97 9.89 26.16
CA ASP A 168 20.03 9.23 26.93
C ASP A 168 20.34 10.01 28.22
N SER A 169 19.33 10.16 29.08
CA SER A 169 19.37 10.95 30.31
C SER A 169 18.88 10.08 31.46
N LEU A 170 19.81 9.68 32.34
CA LEU A 170 19.48 8.83 33.49
C LEU A 170 18.33 9.40 34.34
N PRO A 171 18.28 10.71 34.67
CA PRO A 171 17.13 11.28 35.39
C PRO A 171 15.79 11.11 34.65
N VAL A 172 15.78 11.18 33.31
CA VAL A 172 14.56 10.97 32.52
C VAL A 172 14.16 9.50 32.54
N LEU A 173 15.12 8.60 32.36
CA LEU A 173 14.87 7.15 32.34
C LEU A 173 14.38 6.64 33.70
N GLU A 174 14.97 7.12 34.81
CA GLU A 174 14.53 6.81 36.17
C GLU A 174 13.12 7.35 36.44
N ALA A 175 12.80 8.56 35.99
CA ALA A 175 11.45 9.12 36.13
C ALA A 175 10.40 8.32 35.34
N VAL A 176 10.73 7.89 34.12
CA VAL A 176 9.87 7.02 33.31
C VAL A 176 9.66 5.68 34.01
N ALA A 177 10.73 5.05 34.49
CA ALA A 177 10.67 3.77 35.18
C ALA A 177 9.85 3.84 36.48
N ALA A 178 10.03 4.89 37.29
CA ALA A 178 9.28 5.10 38.52
C ALA A 178 7.78 5.33 38.29
N GLY A 179 7.40 5.81 37.11
CA GLY A 179 6.01 6.09 36.75
C GLY A 179 5.28 4.94 36.06
N ALA A 180 5.90 3.77 35.85
CA ALA A 180 5.46 2.73 34.91
C ALA A 180 4.13 2.04 35.27
N ASP A 181 3.69 2.10 36.54
CA ASP A 181 2.44 1.47 37.00
C ASP A 181 1.18 2.28 36.68
N ARG A 182 1.33 3.50 36.12
CA ARG A 182 0.19 4.36 35.76
C ARG A 182 -0.53 3.84 34.50
N PRO A 183 -1.83 4.16 34.33
CA PRO A 183 -2.57 3.83 33.11
C PRO A 183 -1.95 4.46 31.85
N TRP A 184 -2.04 3.76 30.71
CA TRP A 184 -1.45 4.22 29.43
C TRP A 184 -1.81 5.65 29.01
N PRO A 185 -3.06 6.15 29.13
CA PRO A 185 -3.36 7.53 28.73
C PRO A 185 -2.56 8.59 29.50
N GLU A 186 -2.30 8.34 30.78
CA GLU A 186 -1.47 9.22 31.63
C GLU A 186 0.00 9.09 31.27
N LEU A 187 0.47 7.85 31.05
CA LEU A 187 1.83 7.58 30.58
C LEU A 187 2.11 8.26 29.24
N ALA A 188 1.22 8.11 28.25
CA ALA A 188 1.38 8.65 26.92
C ALA A 188 1.53 10.18 26.93
N ALA A 189 0.72 10.89 27.71
CA ALA A 189 0.80 12.34 27.84
C ALA A 189 2.11 12.79 28.50
N ASP A 190 2.54 12.12 29.57
CA ASP A 190 3.82 12.41 30.26
C ASP A 190 5.02 12.08 29.36
N TYR A 191 4.99 10.94 28.67
CA TYR A 191 6.04 10.47 27.79
C TYR A 191 6.19 11.38 26.58
N GLN A 192 5.09 11.86 25.99
CA GLN A 192 5.13 12.79 24.86
C GLN A 192 6.01 14.02 25.15
N ALA A 193 5.96 14.55 26.38
CA ALA A 193 6.77 15.71 26.79
C ALA A 193 8.27 15.38 26.98
N ARG A 194 8.64 14.09 27.04
CA ARG A 194 9.99 13.60 27.33
C ARG A 194 10.70 13.00 26.13
N LEU A 195 9.98 12.66 25.06
CA LEU A 195 10.54 12.01 23.88
C LEU A 195 11.44 12.97 23.08
N THR A 196 12.47 12.42 22.44
CA THR A 196 13.29 13.16 21.47
C THR A 196 12.52 13.41 20.18
N ALA A 197 12.94 14.45 19.44
CA ALA A 197 12.45 14.67 18.09
C ALA A 197 12.77 13.44 17.20
N PRO A 198 11.82 13.01 16.35
CA PRO A 198 12.03 11.82 15.54
C PRO A 198 13.13 12.04 14.50
N SER A 199 14.11 11.14 14.46
CA SER A 199 15.17 11.10 13.46
C SER A 199 14.97 9.98 12.44
N HIS A 200 14.07 9.04 12.73
CA HIS A 200 13.76 7.87 11.92
C HIS A 200 12.26 7.76 11.68
N VAL A 201 11.91 7.01 10.63
CA VAL A 201 10.54 6.70 10.24
C VAL A 201 10.45 5.21 9.97
N LEU A 202 9.26 4.63 10.16
CA LEU A 202 8.98 3.30 9.64
C LEU A 202 8.75 3.40 8.12
N THR A 203 9.31 2.45 7.37
CA THR A 203 9.30 2.52 5.90
C THR A 203 7.89 2.36 5.35
N PRO A 204 7.39 3.30 4.53
CA PRO A 204 6.06 3.20 3.93
C PRO A 204 6.05 2.44 2.59
N GLY A 205 7.22 1.98 2.12
CA GLY A 205 7.38 1.19 0.91
C GLY A 205 8.61 0.29 1.00
N VAL A 206 8.46 -0.98 0.62
CA VAL A 206 9.51 -1.99 0.81
C VAL A 206 10.72 -1.77 -0.10
N CYS A 207 10.52 -1.22 -1.30
CA CYS A 207 11.59 -0.92 -2.26
C CYS A 207 12.39 0.36 -1.94
N LEU A 208 11.90 1.25 -1.07
CA LEU A 208 12.55 2.54 -0.81
C LEU A 208 14.04 2.44 -0.42
N PRO A 209 14.48 1.48 0.41
CA PRO A 209 15.89 1.33 0.76
C PRO A 209 16.78 0.91 -0.41
N CYS A 210 16.26 0.27 -1.46
CA CYS A 210 17.10 -0.29 -2.53
C CYS A 210 17.65 0.80 -3.47
N TYR A 211 16.91 1.89 -3.68
CA TYR A 211 17.32 2.98 -4.58
C TYR A 211 18.65 3.65 -4.18
N PRO A 212 18.84 4.13 -2.92
CA PRO A 212 20.12 4.69 -2.50
C PRO A 212 21.28 3.68 -2.51
N GLN A 213 21.01 2.39 -2.34
CA GLN A 213 22.04 1.34 -2.42
C GLN A 213 22.62 1.20 -3.83
N GLN A 214 21.86 1.57 -4.85
CA GLN A 214 22.31 1.54 -6.24
C GLN A 214 23.00 2.85 -6.67
N ARG A 215 23.33 3.76 -5.74
CA ARG A 215 23.92 5.07 -6.08
C ARG A 215 25.17 4.91 -6.96
N GLY A 216 25.22 5.66 -8.06
CA GLY A 216 26.35 5.63 -8.99
C GLY A 216 26.39 4.42 -9.93
N LEU A 217 25.38 3.52 -9.88
CA LEU A 217 25.33 2.34 -10.73
C LEU A 217 25.38 2.72 -12.22
N ARG A 218 26.19 1.98 -13.00
CA ARG A 218 26.25 2.05 -14.45
C ARG A 218 25.95 0.67 -15.03
N LEU A 219 24.93 0.59 -15.87
CA LEU A 219 24.49 -0.65 -16.51
C LEU A 219 25.06 -0.72 -17.93
N ALA A 220 25.66 -1.85 -18.28
CA ALA A 220 26.03 -2.13 -19.67
C ALA A 220 24.78 -2.08 -20.58
N PRO A 221 24.92 -1.75 -21.88
CA PRO A 221 23.79 -1.76 -22.81
C PRO A 221 23.04 -3.12 -22.80
N GLY A 222 21.73 -3.08 -22.59
CA GLY A 222 20.86 -4.27 -22.50
C GLY A 222 20.93 -5.01 -21.16
N ALA A 223 21.75 -4.57 -20.21
CA ALA A 223 21.76 -5.12 -18.86
C ALA A 223 20.62 -4.55 -18.01
N VAL A 224 20.00 -5.41 -17.20
CA VAL A 224 18.98 -5.05 -16.22
C VAL A 224 19.44 -5.51 -14.85
N ARG A 225 19.42 -4.60 -13.87
CA ARG A 225 19.59 -4.95 -12.45
C ARG A 225 18.23 -5.32 -11.89
N THR A 226 18.08 -6.56 -11.41
CA THR A 226 16.85 -7.08 -10.82
C THR A 226 17.05 -7.42 -9.35
N LEU A 227 16.21 -6.87 -8.49
CA LEU A 227 16.23 -7.10 -7.05
C LEU A 227 14.87 -7.62 -6.58
N THR A 228 14.85 -8.42 -5.52
CA THR A 228 13.63 -8.73 -4.76
C THR A 228 13.88 -8.52 -3.26
N MET A 229 12.83 -8.12 -2.55
CA MET A 229 12.89 -7.83 -1.13
C MET A 229 11.50 -8.01 -0.55
N GLN A 230 11.44 -8.41 0.71
CA GLN A 230 10.20 -8.50 1.46
C GLN A 230 10.39 -7.91 2.85
N ASN A 231 9.42 -7.09 3.27
CA ASN A 231 9.44 -6.51 4.60
C ASN A 231 8.03 -6.09 5.04
N HIS A 232 7.93 -5.80 6.33
CA HIS A 232 6.84 -4.99 6.85
C HIS A 232 6.95 -3.55 6.31
N VAL A 233 5.82 -2.96 5.98
CA VAL A 233 5.67 -1.56 5.59
C VAL A 233 4.60 -0.90 6.44
N PHE A 234 4.74 0.40 6.63
CA PHE A 234 3.94 1.16 7.59
C PHE A 234 3.25 2.33 6.92
N ARG A 235 1.92 2.30 6.88
CA ARG A 235 1.10 3.40 6.36
C ARG A 235 -0.01 3.74 7.34
N TYR A 236 0.03 4.95 7.89
CA TYR A 236 -1.08 5.43 8.70
C TYR A 236 -2.26 5.81 7.80
N GLU A 237 -3.26 4.94 7.74
CA GLU A 237 -4.41 5.04 6.83
C GLU A 237 -5.53 5.94 7.40
N ALA A 238 -5.12 7.01 8.10
CA ALA A 238 -6.00 7.98 8.78
C ALA A 238 -7.08 7.34 9.67
N GLY A 239 -6.72 6.26 10.35
CA GLY A 239 -7.63 5.52 11.23
C GLY A 239 -8.64 4.62 10.52
N ASN A 240 -8.71 4.62 9.18
CA ASN A 240 -9.60 3.74 8.43
C ASN A 240 -8.90 2.42 8.12
N PHE A 241 -8.69 1.64 9.18
CA PHE A 241 -8.06 0.32 9.14
C PHE A 241 -9.09 -0.81 8.99
N ARG A 242 -8.71 -1.86 8.27
CA ARG A 242 -9.50 -3.07 8.07
C ARG A 242 -8.56 -4.27 8.19
N PRO A 243 -8.83 -5.26 9.06
CA PRO A 243 -7.95 -6.40 9.23
C PRO A 243 -7.58 -7.06 7.89
N LEU A 244 -6.28 -7.25 7.65
CA LEU A 244 -5.65 -7.79 6.44
C LEU A 244 -5.85 -6.97 5.14
N ALA A 245 -7.00 -6.33 4.94
CA ALA A 245 -7.29 -5.52 3.75
C ALA A 245 -6.65 -4.13 3.78
N ARG A 246 -6.53 -3.51 4.96
CA ARG A 246 -5.97 -2.16 5.16
C ARG A 246 -5.31 -2.04 6.54
N GLY A 247 -4.09 -2.55 6.63
CA GLY A 247 -3.26 -2.49 7.84
C GLY A 247 -2.50 -1.17 7.98
N TRP A 248 -2.11 -0.85 9.21
CA TRP A 248 -1.05 0.12 9.47
C TRP A 248 0.29 -0.56 9.20
N ASP A 249 0.47 -1.74 9.78
CA ASP A 249 1.59 -2.65 9.54
C ASP A 249 1.11 -3.79 8.64
N PHE A 250 1.77 -3.99 7.51
CA PHE A 250 1.48 -5.08 6.58
C PHE A 250 2.73 -5.49 5.80
N THR A 251 2.72 -6.69 5.23
CA THR A 251 3.88 -7.25 4.53
C THR A 251 3.75 -7.07 3.02
N VAL A 252 4.84 -6.62 2.39
CA VAL A 252 4.94 -6.50 0.94
C VAL A 252 6.20 -7.20 0.46
N ARG A 253 6.10 -7.92 -0.66
CA ARG A 253 7.26 -8.30 -1.48
C ARG A 253 7.28 -7.44 -2.74
N ASP A 254 8.45 -6.90 -3.08
CA ASP A 254 8.66 -6.21 -4.35
C ASP A 254 9.63 -6.98 -5.25
N ILE A 255 9.44 -6.83 -6.56
CA ILE A 255 10.44 -7.05 -7.60
C ILE A 255 10.80 -5.67 -8.17
N VAL A 256 12.06 -5.28 -8.12
CA VAL A 256 12.54 -3.97 -8.59
C VAL A 256 13.51 -4.16 -9.74
N PHE A 257 13.32 -3.38 -10.80
CA PHE A 257 14.18 -3.38 -11.98
C PHE A 257 14.82 -2.00 -12.18
N PHE A 258 16.07 -2.00 -12.65
CA PHE A 258 16.76 -0.83 -13.21
C PHE A 258 17.28 -1.18 -14.60
N GLY A 259 17.00 -0.35 -15.59
CA GLY A 259 17.36 -0.62 -16.99
C GLY A 259 16.87 0.45 -17.96
N ALA A 260 16.95 0.18 -19.25
CA ALA A 260 16.38 1.08 -20.26
C ALA A 260 14.85 1.02 -20.27
N THR A 261 14.20 2.12 -20.68
CA THR A 261 12.73 2.26 -20.70
C THR A 261 12.02 1.09 -21.38
N ALA A 262 12.48 0.70 -22.58
CA ALA A 262 11.86 -0.38 -23.36
C ALA A 262 11.94 -1.74 -22.65
N ASP A 263 13.05 -2.01 -21.96
CA ASP A 263 13.24 -3.25 -21.21
C ASP A 263 12.28 -3.30 -20.01
N LEU A 264 12.14 -2.19 -19.28
CA LEU A 264 11.29 -2.15 -18.08
C LEU A 264 9.80 -2.24 -18.40
N GLU A 265 9.35 -1.66 -19.51
CA GLU A 265 7.97 -1.81 -19.98
C GLU A 265 7.66 -3.27 -20.34
N GLY A 266 8.60 -3.96 -20.99
CA GLY A 266 8.50 -5.38 -21.31
C GLY A 266 8.51 -6.28 -20.07
N LEU A 267 9.42 -6.02 -19.12
CA LEU A 267 9.52 -6.77 -17.86
C LEU A 267 8.29 -6.59 -16.99
N ARG A 268 7.79 -5.35 -16.84
CA ARG A 268 6.54 -5.07 -16.12
C ARG A 268 5.37 -5.86 -16.72
N ARG A 269 5.25 -5.90 -18.05
CA ARG A 269 4.21 -6.70 -18.74
C ARG A 269 4.34 -8.19 -18.42
N GLN A 270 5.54 -8.74 -18.49
CA GLN A 270 5.79 -10.14 -18.15
C GLN A 270 5.42 -10.46 -16.70
N VAL A 271 5.70 -9.57 -15.75
CA VAL A 271 5.28 -9.74 -14.35
C VAL A 271 3.74 -9.74 -14.26
N MET A 272 3.06 -8.76 -14.89
CA MET A 272 1.60 -8.69 -14.91
C MET A 272 0.96 -9.96 -15.50
N ASP A 273 1.45 -10.43 -16.64
CA ASP A 273 0.92 -11.63 -17.32
C ASP A 273 1.06 -12.88 -16.44
N ARG A 274 2.22 -13.03 -15.76
CA ARG A 274 2.46 -14.15 -14.84
C ARG A 274 1.60 -14.04 -13.58
N THR A 275 1.41 -12.85 -13.05
CA THR A 275 0.50 -12.63 -11.91
C THR A 275 -0.95 -12.98 -12.29
N LEU A 276 -1.41 -12.60 -13.48
CA LEU A 276 -2.74 -12.99 -13.98
C LEU A 276 -2.87 -14.50 -14.18
N ALA A 277 -1.84 -15.16 -14.73
CA ALA A 277 -1.82 -16.61 -14.86
C ALA A 277 -1.90 -17.33 -13.50
N MET A 278 -1.24 -16.79 -12.47
CA MET A 278 -1.34 -17.28 -11.10
C MET A 278 -2.75 -17.09 -10.53
N CYS A 279 -3.38 -15.93 -10.74
CA CYS A 279 -4.79 -15.72 -10.36
C CYS A 279 -5.72 -16.73 -11.04
N ALA A 280 -5.51 -17.00 -12.33
CA ALA A 280 -6.29 -18.00 -13.06
C ALA A 280 -6.10 -19.41 -12.48
N ALA A 281 -4.86 -19.80 -12.16
CA ALA A 281 -4.57 -21.09 -11.53
C ALA A 281 -5.19 -21.23 -10.13
N LEU A 282 -5.32 -20.12 -9.41
CA LEU A 282 -5.98 -20.03 -8.11
C LEU A 282 -7.50 -19.82 -8.20
N ASP A 283 -8.03 -19.69 -9.42
CA ASP A 283 -9.44 -19.38 -9.70
C ASP A 283 -9.91 -18.08 -9.02
N LEU A 284 -9.05 -17.04 -8.96
CA LEU A 284 -9.39 -15.75 -8.36
C LEU A 284 -10.05 -14.81 -9.38
N ASP A 285 -11.15 -14.18 -8.98
CA ASP A 285 -11.80 -13.12 -9.74
C ASP A 285 -11.06 -11.78 -9.54
N VAL A 286 -10.42 -11.29 -10.61
CA VAL A 286 -9.55 -10.12 -10.57
C VAL A 286 -9.65 -9.27 -11.85
N THR A 287 -9.46 -7.97 -11.71
CA THR A 287 -9.27 -7.02 -12.83
C THR A 287 -7.91 -6.34 -12.74
N LEU A 288 -7.26 -6.12 -13.88
CA LEU A 288 -6.02 -5.35 -13.98
C LEU A 288 -6.34 -4.00 -14.59
N GLU A 289 -6.17 -2.94 -13.80
CA GLU A 289 -6.66 -1.60 -14.14
C GLU A 289 -5.56 -0.56 -14.10
N LEU A 290 -5.63 0.42 -15.00
CA LEU A 290 -4.84 1.64 -14.92
C LEU A 290 -5.20 2.38 -13.63
N ALA A 291 -4.19 2.71 -12.83
CA ALA A 291 -4.35 3.39 -11.56
C ALA A 291 -3.45 4.63 -11.50
N ASN A 292 -3.73 5.51 -10.54
CA ASN A 292 -2.85 6.61 -10.15
C ASN A 292 -2.76 6.64 -8.63
N ASP A 293 -1.62 7.04 -8.10
CA ASP A 293 -1.55 7.35 -6.68
C ASP A 293 -2.31 8.65 -6.37
N PRO A 294 -3.02 8.73 -5.23
CA PRO A 294 -3.63 9.95 -4.75
C PRO A 294 -2.53 10.86 -4.20
N PHE A 295 -1.82 11.56 -5.08
CA PHE A 295 -0.76 12.47 -4.66
C PHE A 295 -1.37 13.74 -4.03
N PHE A 296 -0.87 14.14 -2.87
CA PHE A 296 -1.07 15.49 -2.34
C PHE A 296 -0.19 16.45 -3.14
N LEU A 297 -0.57 16.75 -4.37
CA LEU A 297 0.22 17.62 -5.22
C LEU A 297 -0.04 19.07 -4.84
N ASP A 298 1.06 19.80 -4.65
CA ASP A 298 1.07 21.25 -4.78
C ASP A 298 0.39 21.62 -6.12
N ALA A 299 -0.64 22.47 -6.05
CA ALA A 299 -1.49 22.85 -7.17
C ALA A 299 -0.73 23.57 -8.30
N SER A 300 0.58 23.77 -8.14
CA SER A 300 1.52 24.41 -9.05
C SER A 300 2.09 23.50 -10.15
N ARG A 301 1.88 22.16 -10.12
CA ARG A 301 2.49 21.26 -11.12
C ARG A 301 1.68 21.10 -12.42
N ASP A 302 2.38 21.29 -13.54
CA ASP A 302 1.87 21.36 -14.92
C ASP A 302 1.13 20.12 -15.44
N LYS A 303 0.11 20.39 -16.29
CA LYS A 303 -0.63 19.45 -17.16
C LYS A 303 0.27 18.47 -17.95
N ALA A 304 1.51 18.86 -18.25
CA ALA A 304 2.50 18.05 -18.95
C ALA A 304 3.08 16.90 -18.09
N VAL A 305 3.01 16.97 -16.76
CA VAL A 305 3.38 15.86 -15.87
C VAL A 305 2.33 14.76 -15.95
N TYR A 306 1.04 15.11 -15.89
CA TYR A 306 -0.06 14.14 -16.02
C TYR A 306 -0.13 13.45 -17.39
N GLN A 307 0.19 14.17 -18.47
CA GLN A 307 0.28 13.54 -19.81
C GLN A 307 1.47 12.55 -19.92
N ARG A 308 2.55 12.77 -19.17
CA ARG A 308 3.71 11.85 -19.09
C ARG A 308 3.50 10.68 -18.13
N LEU A 309 2.54 10.80 -17.21
CA LEU A 309 2.11 9.76 -16.27
C LEU A 309 1.15 8.72 -16.90
N GLY A 310 0.81 8.83 -18.18
CA GLY A 310 0.00 7.82 -18.85
C GLY A 310 0.60 6.41 -18.73
N ASP A 311 -0.20 5.45 -18.26
CA ASP A 311 0.19 4.03 -18.12
C ASP A 311 1.41 3.75 -17.19
N VAL A 312 1.73 4.64 -16.24
CA VAL A 312 2.86 4.40 -15.29
C VAL A 312 2.53 3.47 -14.15
N LYS A 313 1.26 3.34 -13.76
CA LYS A 313 0.84 2.46 -12.67
C LYS A 313 -0.36 1.61 -13.05
N TYR A 314 -0.26 0.32 -12.81
CA TYR A 314 -1.39 -0.59 -12.83
C TYR A 314 -1.61 -1.18 -11.45
N GLU A 315 -2.85 -1.50 -11.13
CA GLU A 315 -3.21 -2.25 -9.93
C GLU A 315 -4.01 -3.50 -10.32
N LEU A 316 -3.68 -4.61 -9.66
CA LEU A 316 -4.50 -5.83 -9.71
C LEU A 316 -5.53 -5.75 -8.59
N LEU A 317 -6.79 -5.61 -8.97
CA LEU A 317 -7.91 -5.51 -8.07
C LEU A 317 -8.59 -6.88 -7.94
N ALA A 318 -8.70 -7.42 -6.74
CA ALA A 318 -9.49 -8.61 -6.46
C ALA A 318 -10.93 -8.23 -6.12
N SER A 319 -11.90 -8.92 -6.72
CA SER A 319 -13.31 -8.79 -6.36
C SER A 319 -13.53 -9.23 -4.91
N LEU A 320 -14.33 -8.47 -4.17
CA LEU A 320 -14.69 -8.79 -2.79
C LEU A 320 -16.20 -9.03 -2.68
N PRO A 321 -16.64 -10.27 -2.42
CA PRO A 321 -18.05 -10.57 -2.19
C PRO A 321 -18.68 -9.72 -1.08
N GLY A 322 -19.94 -9.32 -1.29
CA GLY A 322 -20.67 -8.45 -0.37
C GLY A 322 -20.15 -7.00 -0.30
N ARG A 323 -19.35 -6.55 -1.27
CA ARG A 323 -18.82 -5.17 -1.33
C ARG A 323 -18.74 -4.62 -2.73
N ASP A 324 -18.91 -3.31 -2.82
CA ASP A 324 -18.65 -2.57 -4.04
C ASP A 324 -17.15 -2.25 -4.16
N GLY A 325 -16.61 -2.46 -5.36
CA GLY A 325 -15.21 -2.19 -5.69
C GLY A 325 -14.25 -3.34 -5.35
N GLY A 326 -13.13 -3.38 -6.06
CA GLY A 326 -12.08 -4.36 -5.84
C GLY A 326 -11.03 -3.90 -4.82
N LEU A 327 -10.29 -4.86 -4.25
CA LEU A 327 -9.13 -4.62 -3.40
C LEU A 327 -7.84 -4.70 -4.21
N ALA A 328 -7.06 -3.62 -4.24
CA ALA A 328 -5.73 -3.64 -4.84
C ALA A 328 -4.78 -4.57 -4.06
N ILE A 329 -4.52 -5.76 -4.61
CA ILE A 329 -3.64 -6.78 -4.02
C ILE A 329 -2.20 -6.70 -4.54
N SER A 330 -2.01 -6.11 -5.73
CA SER A 330 -0.69 -5.84 -6.32
C SER A 330 -0.67 -4.50 -7.06
N SER A 331 0.52 -3.91 -7.21
CA SER A 331 0.76 -2.73 -8.04
C SER A 331 1.98 -2.92 -8.94
N PHE A 332 1.94 -2.35 -10.14
CA PHE A 332 2.98 -2.47 -11.15
C PHE A 332 3.38 -1.06 -11.64
N ASN A 333 4.50 -0.56 -11.12
CA ASN A 333 4.87 0.85 -11.18
C ASN A 333 6.09 1.07 -12.06
N LEU A 334 6.01 2.04 -12.97
CA LEU A 334 7.16 2.64 -13.65
C LEU A 334 7.45 3.99 -12.99
N HIS A 335 8.61 4.12 -12.36
CA HIS A 335 9.03 5.38 -11.74
C HIS A 335 9.65 6.35 -12.75
N ARG A 336 9.86 5.90 -13.99
CA ARG A 336 10.67 6.57 -15.01
C ARG A 336 12.06 6.86 -14.44
N ASP A 337 12.58 8.06 -14.65
CA ASP A 337 13.91 8.47 -14.22
C ASP A 337 13.95 9.06 -12.80
N TYR A 338 12.86 9.03 -12.03
CA TYR A 338 12.79 9.74 -10.75
C TYR A 338 13.89 9.31 -9.76
N TYR A 339 13.92 8.02 -9.42
CA TYR A 339 14.90 7.48 -8.48
C TYR A 339 16.29 7.34 -9.10
N THR A 340 16.38 7.01 -10.39
CA THR A 340 17.66 6.86 -11.07
C THR A 340 18.40 8.19 -11.19
N ARG A 341 17.70 9.29 -11.50
CA ARG A 341 18.28 10.64 -11.48
C ARG A 341 18.69 11.08 -10.09
N LEU A 342 17.87 10.77 -9.07
CA LEU A 342 18.17 11.14 -7.68
C LEU A 342 19.47 10.50 -7.18
N TYR A 343 19.75 9.26 -7.59
CA TYR A 343 20.90 8.49 -7.12
C TYR A 343 22.01 8.33 -8.17
N ASP A 344 21.98 9.12 -9.24
CA ASP A 344 22.95 9.03 -10.34
C ASP A 344 23.13 7.59 -10.84
N ILE A 345 22.05 6.98 -11.31
CA ILE A 345 22.01 5.64 -11.91
C ILE A 345 21.82 5.82 -13.41
N GLY A 346 22.66 5.18 -14.22
CA GLY A 346 22.63 5.35 -15.67
C GLY A 346 23.12 4.15 -16.44
N LEU A 347 23.19 4.30 -17.76
CA LEU A 347 23.80 3.34 -18.67
C LEU A 347 25.26 3.71 -18.92
N GLU A 348 26.10 2.71 -19.17
CA GLU A 348 27.44 2.92 -19.71
C GLU A 348 27.35 3.69 -21.04
N GLY A 349 28.26 4.64 -21.26
CA GLY A 349 28.22 5.52 -22.44
C GLY A 349 27.30 6.74 -22.31
N GLY A 350 26.69 6.98 -21.15
CA GLY A 350 25.99 8.24 -20.83
C GLY A 350 24.48 8.27 -21.12
N GLY A 351 23.86 7.10 -21.34
CA GLY A 351 22.41 6.99 -21.48
C GLY A 351 21.66 7.02 -20.13
N GLY A 352 20.40 7.47 -20.14
CA GLY A 352 19.54 7.45 -18.96
C GLY A 352 19.02 6.04 -18.64
N ALA A 353 18.93 5.70 -17.36
CA ALA A 353 18.24 4.51 -16.87
C ALA A 353 16.93 4.89 -16.18
N GLU A 354 15.97 3.98 -16.17
CA GLU A 354 14.72 4.08 -15.41
C GLU A 354 14.69 3.04 -14.29
N SER A 355 13.72 3.17 -13.38
CA SER A 355 13.37 2.11 -12.45
C SER A 355 11.88 1.76 -12.45
N ALA A 356 11.59 0.52 -12.06
CA ALA A 356 10.23 0.00 -11.93
C ALA A 356 10.13 -0.89 -10.68
N CYS A 357 8.98 -0.90 -10.00
CA CYS A 357 8.71 -1.88 -8.95
C CYS A 357 7.34 -2.54 -9.11
N MET A 358 7.31 -3.83 -8.83
CA MET A 358 6.12 -4.66 -8.83
C MET A 358 5.92 -5.20 -7.43
N GLY A 359 4.91 -4.67 -6.75
CA GLY A 359 4.66 -4.95 -5.33
C GLY A 359 3.45 -5.81 -5.11
N PHE A 360 3.59 -6.76 -4.18
CA PHE A 360 2.60 -7.77 -3.81
C PHE A 360 2.30 -7.65 -2.31
N GLY A 361 1.11 -7.15 -1.96
CA GLY A 361 0.71 -7.01 -0.55
C GLY A 361 0.22 -8.35 0.00
N LEU A 362 1.09 -9.06 0.75
CA LEU A 362 0.83 -10.45 1.13
C LEU A 362 -0.41 -10.61 2.01
N ASP A 363 -0.65 -9.68 2.94
CA ASP A 363 -1.87 -9.63 3.75
C ASP A 363 -3.13 -9.49 2.90
N ARG A 364 -3.06 -8.69 1.83
CA ARG A 364 -4.17 -8.48 0.91
C ARG A 364 -4.39 -9.67 -0.03
N TRP A 365 -3.32 -10.34 -0.45
CA TRP A 365 -3.41 -11.61 -1.20
C TRP A 365 -4.09 -12.70 -0.36
N LEU A 366 -3.67 -12.84 0.90
CA LEU A 366 -4.33 -13.70 1.89
C LEU A 366 -5.82 -13.35 2.01
N TYR A 367 -6.12 -12.07 2.27
CA TYR A 367 -7.50 -11.60 2.46
C TYR A 367 -8.37 -11.85 1.22
N ALA A 368 -7.89 -11.49 0.03
CA ALA A 368 -8.63 -11.66 -1.21
C ALA A 368 -8.94 -13.13 -1.50
N PHE A 369 -7.98 -14.02 -1.23
CA PHE A 369 -8.19 -15.45 -1.42
C PHE A 369 -9.30 -15.98 -0.53
N VAL A 370 -9.24 -15.74 0.79
CA VAL A 370 -10.28 -16.21 1.72
C VAL A 370 -11.61 -15.49 1.51
N ALA A 371 -11.60 -14.24 1.06
CA ALA A 371 -12.82 -13.51 0.70
C ALA A 371 -13.56 -14.12 -0.48
N GLN A 372 -12.88 -14.82 -1.39
CA GLN A 372 -13.53 -15.48 -2.52
C GLN A 372 -13.75 -16.98 -2.30
N LYS A 373 -12.92 -17.64 -1.50
CA LYS A 373 -12.89 -19.10 -1.34
C LYS A 373 -13.37 -19.59 0.04
N GLY A 374 -13.62 -18.69 0.98
CA GLY A 374 -13.96 -19.03 2.38
C GLY A 374 -12.74 -19.43 3.21
N LEU A 375 -12.97 -19.80 4.46
CA LEU A 375 -11.94 -20.32 5.38
C LEU A 375 -11.80 -21.85 5.34
N ASP A 376 -12.79 -22.56 4.81
CA ASP A 376 -12.76 -24.03 4.68
C ASP A 376 -11.88 -24.43 3.48
N PRO A 377 -10.77 -25.16 3.69
CA PRO A 377 -9.91 -25.62 2.61
C PRO A 377 -10.59 -26.59 1.62
N GLN A 378 -11.79 -27.09 1.94
CA GLN A 378 -12.52 -28.00 1.07
C GLN A 378 -12.78 -27.36 -0.31
N GLY A 379 -12.14 -27.94 -1.33
CA GLY A 379 -12.24 -27.49 -2.71
C GLY A 379 -11.39 -26.27 -3.05
N TRP A 380 -10.44 -25.86 -2.20
CA TRP A 380 -9.37 -24.96 -2.62
C TRP A 380 -8.50 -25.61 -3.72
N PRO A 381 -7.78 -24.82 -4.53
CA PRO A 381 -6.83 -25.35 -5.48
C PRO A 381 -5.80 -26.27 -4.80
N ARG A 382 -5.48 -27.41 -5.43
CA ARG A 382 -4.58 -28.43 -4.84
C ARG A 382 -3.20 -27.91 -4.45
N SER A 383 -2.68 -26.93 -5.19
CA SER A 383 -1.39 -26.31 -4.88
C SER A 383 -1.42 -25.66 -3.49
N VAL A 384 -2.54 -25.01 -3.14
CA VAL A 384 -2.74 -24.35 -1.85
C VAL A 384 -2.91 -25.37 -0.73
N THR A 385 -3.79 -26.36 -0.91
CA THR A 385 -4.04 -27.38 0.13
C THR A 385 -2.77 -28.16 0.46
N THR A 386 -2.01 -28.55 -0.55
CA THR A 386 -0.73 -29.27 -0.37
C THR A 386 0.28 -28.47 0.44
N ALA A 387 0.38 -27.16 0.17
CA ALA A 387 1.29 -26.29 0.90
C ALA A 387 0.88 -26.12 2.37
N ILE A 388 -0.43 -25.99 2.63
CA ILE A 388 -0.95 -25.86 3.99
C ILE A 388 -0.77 -27.14 4.78
N ASP A 389 -1.10 -28.30 4.20
CA ASP A 389 -0.95 -29.61 4.84
C ASP A 389 0.51 -29.88 5.25
N ALA A 390 1.48 -29.45 4.43
CA ALA A 390 2.89 -29.57 4.74
C ALA A 390 3.32 -28.75 5.96
N VAL A 391 2.65 -27.62 6.23
CA VAL A 391 2.92 -26.74 7.38
C VAL A 391 2.23 -27.27 8.64
N THR A 392 0.95 -27.65 8.57
CA THR A 392 0.20 -28.20 9.70
C THR A 392 0.74 -29.56 10.15
N ALA A 393 1.16 -30.43 9.24
CA ALA A 393 1.78 -31.72 9.59
C ALA A 393 3.12 -31.60 10.32
N ARG A 394 3.80 -30.44 10.24
CA ARG A 394 5.02 -30.13 11.02
C ARG A 394 4.70 -29.61 12.41
N GLN A 395 3.56 -28.94 12.58
CA GLN A 395 3.12 -28.38 13.87
C GLN A 395 2.55 -29.45 14.81
N SER A 396 1.94 -30.51 14.28
CA SER A 396 1.40 -31.64 15.07
C SER A 396 2.44 -32.67 15.55
N ARG A 397 3.72 -32.44 15.24
CA ARG A 397 4.85 -33.29 15.67
C ARG A 397 5.55 -32.79 16.94
N PHE A 398 5.06 -31.70 17.51
CA PHE A 398 5.47 -31.12 18.80
C PHE A 398 4.22 -31.00 19.67
#